data_AF-A0A950UMV4-F1
#
_entry.id   AF-A0A950UMV4-F1
#
_cell.length_a   1.000
_cell.length_b   1.000
_cell.length_c   1.000
_cell.angle_alpha   90.00
_cell.angle_beta   90.00
_cell.angle_gamma   90.00
#
_symmetry.space_group_name_H-M   'P 1'
#
loop_
_entity.id
_entity.type
_entity.pdbx_description
1 polymer ?
#
loop_
_entity_poly.entity_id
_entity_poly.type
_entity_poly.pdbx_seq_one_letter_code
_entity_poly.pdbx_strand_id
1 'polypeptide(L)'
;AADAAQKAIASPLLETTVEGAHGVIFNITGGPDMAMYEVNEAAEMISRAVDPEAQIIFGASIDPAMSGKVRVTVLAAGFGSRRTHRSAQSGFGFDTGRLDAVAPVSMDDIDVPAFLRYRG
;
A
#
# COMPACT_ATOMS: atom_id res chain seq x y z
N ALA A 1 -5.86 -17.17 17.11
CA ALA A 1 -5.10 -16.52 16.01
C ALA A 1 -4.23 -15.32 16.43
N ALA A 2 -4.55 -14.58 17.51
CA ALA A 2 -3.77 -13.43 17.99
C ALA A 2 -2.24 -13.65 18.01
N ASP A 3 -1.77 -14.77 18.54
CA ASP A 3 -0.34 -15.11 18.60
C ASP A 3 0.34 -15.13 17.22
N ALA A 4 -0.38 -15.56 16.18
CA ALA A 4 0.16 -15.60 14.81
C ALA A 4 0.27 -14.19 14.22
N ALA A 5 -0.70 -13.31 14.51
CA ALA A 5 -0.64 -11.90 14.11
C ALA A 5 0.51 -11.18 14.83
N GLN A 6 0.67 -11.41 16.14
CA GLN A 6 1.77 -10.83 16.92
C GLN A 6 3.15 -11.29 16.40
N LYS A 7 3.29 -12.59 16.09
CA LYS A 7 4.54 -13.12 15.50
C LYS A 7 4.82 -12.56 14.11
N ALA A 8 3.78 -12.30 13.30
CA ALA A 8 3.95 -11.69 11.99
C ALA A 8 4.45 -10.25 12.10
N ILE A 9 3.88 -9.45 13.02
CA ILE A 9 4.28 -8.06 13.30
C ILE A 9 5.69 -7.98 13.91
N ALA A 10 6.08 -8.97 14.71
CA ALA A 10 7.41 -9.03 15.34
C ALA A 10 8.45 -9.80 14.51
N SER A 11 8.16 -10.13 13.24
CA SER A 11 9.01 -10.99 12.43
C SER A 11 10.37 -10.34 12.14
N PRO A 12 11.50 -11.06 12.26
CA PRO A 12 12.83 -10.56 11.95
C PRO A 12 13.06 -10.27 10.45
N LEU A 13 12.10 -10.59 9.57
CA LEU A 13 12.09 -10.16 8.17
C LEU A 13 11.63 -8.70 8.00
N LEU A 14 11.16 -8.06 9.07
CA LEU A 14 10.81 -6.65 9.10
C LEU A 14 12.04 -5.83 9.51
N GLU A 15 12.79 -5.31 8.53
CA GLU A 15 13.95 -4.43 8.77
C GLU A 15 13.56 -3.05 9.35
N THR A 16 12.26 -2.75 9.41
CA THR A 16 11.63 -1.57 10.01
C THR A 16 10.28 -2.00 10.60
N THR A 17 9.87 -1.43 11.73
CA THR A 17 8.56 -1.70 12.35
C THR A 17 7.45 -1.40 11.33
N VAL A 18 6.31 -2.12 11.38
CA VAL A 18 5.13 -1.80 10.53
C VAL A 18 4.54 -0.42 10.81
N GLU A 19 5.00 0.22 11.88
CA GLU A 19 4.71 1.59 12.27
C GLU A 19 5.12 2.56 11.16
N GLY A 20 4.16 3.38 10.70
CA GLY A 20 4.41 4.37 9.64
C GLY A 20 4.21 3.85 8.21
N ALA A 21 3.73 2.61 8.03
CA ALA A 21 3.23 2.17 6.74
C ALA A 21 1.89 2.86 6.42
N HIS A 22 1.83 3.65 5.34
CA HIS A 22 0.59 4.26 4.87
C HIS A 22 -0.32 3.31 4.07
N GLY A 23 0.20 2.13 3.68
CA GLY A 23 -0.58 1.11 2.98
C GLY A 23 -0.22 -0.27 3.48
N VAL A 24 -1.23 -1.07 3.83
CA VAL A 24 -1.03 -2.42 4.37
C VAL A 24 -2.00 -3.39 3.71
N ILE A 25 -1.45 -4.51 3.25
CA ILE A 25 -2.22 -5.64 2.74
C ILE A 25 -1.91 -6.84 3.63
N PHE A 26 -2.92 -7.50 4.17
CA PHE A 26 -2.70 -8.74 4.89
C PHE A 26 -3.71 -9.83 4.54
N ASN A 27 -3.28 -11.08 4.63
CA ASN A 27 -4.13 -12.24 4.43
C ASN A 27 -4.02 -13.18 5.63
N ILE A 28 -5.18 -13.66 6.09
CA ILE A 28 -5.27 -14.66 7.15
C ILE A 28 -5.73 -15.96 6.50
N THR A 29 -4.89 -16.98 6.57
CA THR A 29 -5.20 -18.33 6.08
C THR A 29 -5.32 -19.27 7.25
N GLY A 30 -6.42 -20.02 7.33
CA GLY A 30 -6.63 -21.02 8.37
C GLY A 30 -7.40 -22.23 7.86
N GLY A 31 -7.55 -23.23 8.72
CA GLY A 31 -8.38 -24.39 8.44
C GLY A 31 -9.88 -24.07 8.41
N PRO A 32 -10.72 -25.06 8.05
CA PRO A 32 -12.19 -24.92 8.08
C PRO A 32 -12.75 -24.65 9.48
N ASP A 33 -11.94 -24.92 10.51
CA ASP A 33 -12.18 -24.67 11.92
C ASP A 33 -11.88 -23.23 12.35
N MET A 34 -11.29 -22.40 11.48
CA MET A 34 -10.99 -20.99 11.78
C MET A 34 -12.29 -20.19 11.91
N ALA A 35 -12.46 -19.56 13.07
CA ALA A 35 -13.66 -18.78 13.35
C ALA A 35 -13.50 -17.30 12.97
N MET A 36 -14.60 -16.64 12.61
CA MET A 36 -14.58 -15.22 12.24
C MET A 36 -14.10 -14.30 13.37
N TYR A 37 -14.31 -14.68 14.64
CA TYR A 37 -13.81 -13.90 15.77
C TYR A 37 -12.28 -13.83 15.78
N GLU A 38 -11.60 -14.92 15.41
CA GLU A 38 -10.14 -15.00 15.36
C GLU A 38 -9.57 -14.12 14.24
N VAL A 39 -10.27 -14.06 13.11
CA VAL A 39 -9.93 -13.18 11.99
C VAL A 39 -10.05 -11.72 12.42
N ASN A 40 -11.14 -11.36 13.10
CA ASN A 40 -11.35 -10.00 13.59
C ASN A 40 -10.29 -9.58 14.61
N GLU A 41 -9.96 -10.46 15.56
CA GLU A 41 -8.93 -10.20 16.56
C GLU A 41 -7.55 -9.92 15.94
N ALA A 42 -7.16 -10.75 14.95
CA ALA A 42 -5.92 -10.54 14.21
C ALA A 42 -5.94 -9.23 13.40
N ALA A 43 -7.07 -8.90 12.76
CA ALA A 43 -7.24 -7.66 12.01
C ALA A 43 -7.15 -6.42 12.90
N GLU A 44 -7.80 -6.43 14.07
CA GLU A 44 -7.70 -5.34 15.05
C GLU A 44 -6.27 -5.14 15.54
N MET A 45 -5.54 -6.23 15.80
CA MET A 45 -4.15 -6.16 16.26
C MET A 45 -3.25 -5.53 15.20
N ILE A 46 -3.39 -5.92 13.93
CA ILE A 46 -2.61 -5.35 12.81
C ILE A 46 -2.97 -3.87 12.61
N SER A 47 -4.26 -3.53 12.65
CA SER A 47 -4.74 -2.15 12.52
C SER A 47 -4.17 -1.21 13.58
N ARG A 48 -4.04 -1.68 14.83
CA ARG A 48 -3.45 -0.89 15.92
C ARG A 48 -1.93 -0.71 15.82
N ALA A 49 -1.25 -1.54 15.03
CA ALA A 49 0.20 -1.51 14.87
C ALA A 49 0.66 -0.63 13.69
N VAL A 50 -0.26 -0.17 12.84
CA VAL A 50 0.04 0.60 11.62
C VAL A 50 -0.40 2.05 11.78
N ASP A 51 -0.11 2.90 10.80
CA ASP A 51 -0.52 4.31 10.84
C ASP A 51 -2.07 4.42 10.87
N PRO A 52 -2.68 5.28 11.72
CA PRO A 52 -4.13 5.44 11.78
C PRO A 52 -4.80 5.86 10.47
N GLU A 53 -4.06 6.56 9.60
CA GLU A 53 -4.51 7.00 8.28
C GLU A 53 -4.08 6.00 7.19
N ALA A 54 -3.53 4.83 7.56
CA ALA A 54 -3.13 3.81 6.62
C ALA A 54 -4.32 3.21 5.89
N GLN A 55 -4.18 3.02 4.58
CA GLN A 55 -5.14 2.23 3.82
C GLN A 55 -4.87 0.74 4.04
N ILE A 56 -5.86 0.05 4.60
CA ILE A 56 -5.76 -1.37 4.93
C ILE A 56 -6.64 -2.20 3.99
N ILE A 57 -6.05 -3.21 3.36
CA ILE A 57 -6.76 -4.25 2.60
C ILE A 57 -6.52 -5.58 3.31
N PHE A 58 -7.59 -6.26 3.70
CA PHE A 58 -7.49 -7.56 4.34
C PHE A 58 -8.21 -8.66 3.55
N GLY A 59 -7.66 -9.86 3.64
CA GLY A 59 -8.24 -11.09 3.11
C GLY A 59 -8.30 -12.19 4.16
N ALA A 60 -9.27 -13.09 3.98
CA ALA A 60 -9.34 -14.35 4.71
C ALA A 60 -9.49 -15.49 3.70
N SER A 61 -8.74 -16.56 3.88
CA SER A 61 -8.76 -17.75 3.02
C SER A 61 -8.85 -19.00 3.87
N ILE A 62 -9.61 -20.00 3.40
CA ILE A 62 -9.69 -21.30 4.04
C ILE A 62 -8.85 -22.30 3.25
N ASP A 63 -7.93 -22.96 3.95
CA ASP A 63 -7.11 -24.04 3.43
C ASP A 63 -7.32 -25.29 4.30
N PRO A 64 -7.93 -26.37 3.79
CA PRO A 64 -8.11 -27.62 4.54
C PRO A 64 -6.81 -28.21 5.12
N ALA A 65 -5.66 -27.97 4.48
CA ALA A 65 -4.36 -28.44 4.98
C ALA A 65 -3.87 -27.68 6.23
N MET A 66 -4.53 -26.57 6.57
CA MET A 66 -4.24 -25.71 7.72
C MET A 66 -5.11 -26.04 8.94
N SER A 67 -5.73 -27.24 9.02
CA SER A 67 -6.54 -27.63 10.18
C SER A 67 -5.79 -27.42 11.51
N GLY A 68 -6.43 -26.71 12.44
CA GLY A 68 -5.84 -26.32 13.73
C GLY A 68 -4.69 -25.30 13.66
N LYS A 69 -4.45 -24.68 12.50
CA LYS A 69 -3.36 -23.73 12.28
C LYS A 69 -3.87 -22.46 11.61
N VAL A 70 -3.18 -21.36 11.90
CA VAL A 70 -3.42 -20.05 11.28
C VAL A 70 -2.09 -19.49 10.79
N ARG A 71 -2.10 -18.97 9.57
CA ARG A 71 -0.98 -18.26 8.94
C ARG A 71 -1.45 -16.85 8.63
N VAL A 72 -0.65 -15.87 9.06
CA VAL A 72 -0.88 -14.46 8.75
C VAL A 72 0.25 -14.00 7.86
N THR A 73 -0.09 -13.45 6.70
CA THR A 73 0.86 -12.84 5.77
C THR A 73 0.58 -11.34 5.75
N VAL A 74 1.59 -10.52 6.00
CA VAL A 74 1.47 -9.05 6.02
C VAL A 74 2.45 -8.46 5.02
N LEU A 75 1.96 -7.55 4.19
CA LEU A 75 2.73 -6.72 3.28
C LEU A 75 2.48 -5.26 3.67
N ALA A 76 3.54 -4.56 4.06
CA ALA A 76 3.49 -3.15 4.44
C ALA A 76 4.27 -2.33 3.41
N ALA A 77 3.71 -1.19 3.00
CA ALA A 77 4.29 -0.31 2.00
C ALA A 77 4.01 1.16 2.35
N GLY A 78 4.74 2.07 1.69
CA GLY A 78 4.60 3.50 1.93
C GLY A 78 5.28 3.97 3.21
N PHE A 79 6.38 3.34 3.61
CA PHE A 79 7.23 3.81 4.70
C PHE A 79 7.95 5.11 4.32
N GLY A 80 8.01 6.04 5.27
CA GLY A 80 8.66 7.34 5.11
C GLY A 80 7.68 8.49 4.88
N SER A 81 8.10 9.72 5.18
CA SER A 81 7.26 10.91 5.04
C SER A 81 6.65 10.93 3.65
N ARG A 82 5.30 10.97 3.59
CA ARG A 82 4.51 11.26 2.40
C ARG A 82 5.33 12.20 1.54
N ARG A 83 5.96 11.70 0.46
CA ARG A 83 6.40 12.59 -0.60
C ARG A 83 5.10 13.25 -0.95
N THR A 84 4.95 14.48 -0.48
CA THR A 84 3.88 15.32 -0.92
C THR A 84 4.06 15.27 -2.41
N HIS A 85 3.16 14.54 -3.08
CA HIS A 85 2.64 15.03 -4.32
C HIS A 85 2.07 16.39 -3.92
N ARG A 86 2.98 17.39 -3.82
CA ARG A 86 2.67 18.76 -4.03
C ARG A 86 2.07 18.68 -5.42
N SER A 87 0.74 18.57 -5.43
CA SER A 87 -0.07 19.24 -6.42
C SER A 87 0.73 20.48 -6.80
N ALA A 88 1.16 20.55 -8.05
CA ALA A 88 1.90 21.66 -8.60
C ALA A 88 0.97 22.89 -8.59
N GLN A 89 0.72 23.42 -7.41
CA GLN A 89 0.30 24.77 -7.13
C GLN A 89 1.49 25.42 -6.45
N SER A 90 2.52 25.66 -7.24
CA SER A 90 3.44 26.75 -6.94
C SER A 90 3.42 27.63 -8.17
N GLY A 91 2.77 28.79 -8.03
CA GLY A 91 2.94 29.88 -8.98
C GLY A 91 4.43 30.15 -9.15
N PHE A 92 4.88 30.19 -10.40
CA PHE A 92 6.24 30.55 -10.75
C PHE A 92 6.25 31.98 -11.24
N GLY A 93 7.03 32.82 -10.57
CA GLY A 93 7.44 34.12 -11.09
C GLY A 93 8.22 33.94 -12.38
N PHE A 94 7.88 34.77 -13.37
CA PHE A 94 8.49 34.76 -14.69
C PHE A 94 9.77 35.61 -14.66
N ASP A 95 10.93 34.97 -14.82
CA ASP A 95 12.16 35.63 -15.30
C ASP A 95 12.16 35.55 -16.83
N THR A 96 11.96 36.70 -17.46
CA THR A 96 11.93 36.90 -18.91
C THR A 96 13.34 36.79 -19.47
N GLY A 97 13.72 35.60 -19.92
CA GLY A 97 15.02 35.42 -20.56
C GLY A 97 15.27 34.04 -21.12
N ARG A 98 14.66 33.75 -22.28
CA ARG A 98 15.17 32.79 -23.29
C ARG A 98 15.11 31.31 -22.92
N LEU A 99 13.96 30.67 -23.20
CA LEU A 99 13.89 29.25 -23.58
C LEU A 99 12.80 29.06 -24.63
N ASP A 100 13.12 28.31 -25.67
CA ASP A 100 12.23 27.97 -26.78
C ASP A 100 10.91 27.38 -26.27
N ALA A 101 9.81 27.83 -26.86
CA ALA A 101 8.46 27.45 -26.47
C ALA A 101 8.24 25.95 -26.68
N VAL A 102 8.33 25.17 -25.60
CA VAL A 102 7.72 23.84 -25.55
C VAL A 102 6.22 24.08 -25.46
N ALA A 103 5.49 23.76 -26.52
CA ALA A 103 4.04 23.87 -26.55
C ALA A 103 3.42 23.07 -25.40
N PRO A 104 2.38 23.59 -24.74
CA PRO A 104 1.67 22.85 -23.70
C PRO A 104 1.09 21.57 -24.30
N VAL A 105 1.38 20.42 -23.66
CA VAL A 105 0.85 19.12 -24.08
C VAL A 105 -0.67 19.16 -23.90
N SER A 106 -1.40 18.91 -24.99
CA SER A 106 -2.86 18.86 -24.99
C SER A 106 -3.35 17.70 -24.12
N MET A 107 -4.43 17.91 -23.37
CA MET A 107 -5.06 16.85 -22.56
C MET A 107 -5.56 15.69 -23.44
N ASP A 108 -5.86 15.97 -24.71
CA ASP A 108 -6.31 14.98 -25.70
C ASP A 108 -5.18 14.03 -26.15
N ASP A 109 -3.92 14.37 -25.90
CA ASP A 109 -2.77 13.55 -26.30
C ASP A 109 -2.46 12.44 -25.29
N ILE A 110 -3.04 12.45 -24.09
CA ILE A 110 -2.72 11.53 -22.98
C ILE A 110 -3.04 10.08 -23.32
N ASP A 111 -4.08 9.83 -24.11
CA ASP A 111 -4.55 8.47 -24.42
C ASP A 111 -3.76 7.78 -25.55
N VAL A 112 -2.83 8.49 -26.21
CA VAL A 112 -1.99 7.93 -27.28
C VAL A 112 -0.57 7.69 -26.75
N PRO A 113 -0.11 6.42 -26.74
CA PRO A 113 1.26 6.08 -26.36
C PRO A 113 2.32 6.83 -27.17
N ALA A 114 3.41 7.24 -26.50
CA ALA A 114 4.42 8.14 -27.05
C ALA A 114 5.05 7.69 -28.38
N PHE A 115 5.12 6.38 -28.65
CA PHE A 115 5.69 5.84 -29.89
C PHE A 115 4.80 6.02 -31.13
N LEU A 116 3.51 6.34 -30.96
CA LEU A 116 2.58 6.62 -32.06
C LEU A 116 2.50 8.10 -32.43
N ARG A 117 3.02 9.00 -31.59
CA ARG A 117 2.92 10.44 -31.79
C ARG A 117 3.86 10.99 -32.88
N TYR A 118 4.87 10.23 -33.28
CA TYR A 118 5.93 10.65 -34.22
C TYR A 118 5.86 10.01 -35.60
N ARG A 119 4.73 9.39 -35.98
CA ARG A 119 4.49 8.92 -37.35
C ARG A 119 3.41 9.79 -38.01
N GLY A 120 3.82 10.99 -38.40
CA GLY A 120 3.05 11.96 -39.18
C GLY A 120 3.95 13.11 -39.58
#